data_AF-A0A8B7Y3G6-F1
#
_entry.id   AF-A0A8B7Y3G6-F1
#
_cell.length_a   1.000
_cell.length_b   1.000
_cell.length_c   1.000
_cell.angle_alpha   90.00
_cell.angle_beta   90.00
_cell.angle_gamma   90.00
#
_symmetry.space_group_name_H-M   'P 1'
#
loop_
_entity.id
_entity.type
_entity.pdbx_description
1 polymer ?
#
loop_
_entity_poly.entity_id
_entity_poly.type
_entity_poly.pdbx_seq_one_letter_code
_entity_poly.pdbx_strand_id
1 'polypeptide(L)'
;MMTNSLQTLKVKLLRRALCAGKQTAEMLGCRRQQCCHLHQRQSGVAHPLPSQTGSRTSLVRACIEAKRMHCHFKRPVGTAHHLKMHSRLHGDREARIHLHLARMTSSQQSSQPALNPLFKLQPFLTQPILKDAELIFTPSEADIARATALFVSSASHRIEFVRGAYYPEEAPNYNLPEIAFIGRSNVGKSSLIKALFSEIEGLKVRTSKTPGHTKLLLFFQVGRAFSLVDMPGYGYRQPANFITSAEGFLKSRKNLRNTFLLVDSFVGLKQWDYVAIEMLEEFAIPYLVVLTKSDKATRRQLIENIMTVSRVIRENTQGCLPQPFLVSAKSGEGLPFLKGFIAYTTGNL
;
A
#
# COMPACT_ATOMS: atom_id res chain seq x y z
N MET A 1 -32.29 -0.67 9.33
CA MET A 1 -32.30 -0.10 7.95
C MET A 1 -30.89 0.33 7.54
N MET A 2 -29.97 -0.62 7.31
CA MET A 2 -28.60 -0.33 6.88
C MET A 2 -28.14 -1.30 5.78
N THR A 3 -28.81 -1.27 4.63
CA THR A 3 -28.50 -2.15 3.48
C THR A 3 -28.15 -1.39 2.20
N ASN A 4 -28.29 -0.05 2.18
CA ASN A 4 -28.08 0.73 0.95
C ASN A 4 -26.62 1.12 0.68
N SER A 5 -25.75 1.31 1.67
CA SER A 5 -24.35 1.75 1.42
C SER A 5 -23.44 0.63 0.87
N LEU A 6 -23.69 -0.63 1.26
CA LEU A 6 -22.95 -1.82 0.82
C LEU A 6 -23.19 -2.17 -0.66
N GLN A 7 -24.38 -1.90 -1.19
CA GLN A 7 -24.67 -2.10 -2.62
C GLN A 7 -24.05 -0.99 -3.48
N THR A 8 -24.01 0.26 -2.99
CA THR A 8 -23.44 1.38 -3.77
C THR A 8 -21.93 1.26 -3.93
N LEU A 9 -21.21 0.75 -2.92
CA LEU A 9 -19.75 0.59 -2.97
C LEU A 9 -19.34 -0.59 -3.88
N LYS A 10 -20.04 -1.73 -3.78
CA LYS A 10 -19.82 -2.88 -4.69
C LYS A 10 -20.06 -2.51 -6.15
N VAL A 11 -21.11 -1.71 -6.45
CA VAL A 11 -21.42 -1.27 -7.81
C VAL A 11 -20.38 -0.25 -8.33
N LYS A 12 -19.85 0.64 -7.48
CA LYS A 12 -18.77 1.57 -7.86
C LYS A 12 -17.44 0.86 -8.14
N LEU A 13 -17.08 -0.14 -7.32
CA LEU A 13 -15.88 -0.98 -7.51
C LEU A 13 -15.97 -1.86 -8.76
N LEU A 14 -17.12 -2.50 -9.02
CA LEU A 14 -17.31 -3.30 -10.24
C LEU A 14 -17.32 -2.44 -11.52
N ARG A 15 -17.95 -1.26 -11.50
CA ARG A 15 -17.99 -0.37 -12.66
C ARG A 15 -16.61 0.19 -13.03
N ARG A 16 -15.76 0.48 -12.04
CA ARG A 16 -14.39 0.94 -12.29
C ARG A 16 -13.46 -0.18 -12.78
N ALA A 17 -13.61 -1.40 -12.25
CA ALA A 17 -12.86 -2.57 -12.74
C ALA A 17 -13.18 -2.90 -14.21
N LEU A 18 -14.46 -2.77 -14.62
CA LEU A 18 -14.89 -2.96 -16.01
C LEU A 18 -14.42 -1.85 -16.96
N CYS A 19 -14.27 -0.61 -16.48
CA CYS A 19 -13.68 0.49 -17.26
C CYS A 19 -12.16 0.34 -17.43
N ALA A 20 -11.44 -0.08 -16.38
CA ALA A 20 -10.00 -0.35 -16.46
C ALA A 20 -9.68 -1.52 -17.41
N GLY A 21 -10.51 -2.57 -17.44
CA GLY A 21 -10.37 -3.69 -18.36
C GLY A 21 -10.62 -3.34 -19.84
N LYS A 22 -11.41 -2.29 -20.12
CA LYS A 22 -11.62 -1.78 -21.50
C LYS A 22 -10.44 -0.97 -22.01
N GLN A 23 -9.80 -0.17 -21.15
CA GLN A 23 -8.61 0.60 -21.55
C GLN A 23 -7.40 -0.29 -21.86
N THR A 24 -7.31 -1.48 -21.25
CA THR A 24 -6.28 -2.48 -21.59
C THR A 24 -6.56 -3.22 -22.90
N ALA A 25 -7.82 -3.34 -23.33
CA ALA A 25 -8.18 -3.99 -24.60
C ALA A 25 -8.02 -3.05 -25.82
N GLU A 26 -8.05 -1.74 -25.62
CA GLU A 26 -7.77 -0.75 -26.67
C GLU A 26 -6.27 -0.47 -26.88
N MET A 27 -5.40 -0.79 -25.90
CA MET A 27 -3.94 -0.66 -26.02
C MET A 27 -3.23 -1.91 -26.60
N LEU A 28 -3.90 -3.06 -26.65
CA LEU A 28 -3.41 -4.25 -27.35
C LEU A 28 -4.18 -4.36 -28.67
N GLY A 29 -3.60 -3.85 -29.75
CA GLY A 29 -4.20 -3.76 -31.10
C GLY A 29 -4.68 -5.10 -31.66
N CYS A 30 -5.86 -5.54 -31.23
CA CYS A 30 -6.55 -6.70 -31.76
C CYS A 30 -7.35 -6.26 -33.00
N ARG A 31 -6.80 -6.53 -34.18
CA ARG A 31 -7.45 -6.30 -35.47
C ARG A 31 -8.82 -6.97 -35.48
N ARG A 32 -9.88 -6.17 -35.67
CA ARG A 32 -11.22 -6.67 -36.02
C ARG A 32 -11.21 -7.17 -37.45
N GLN A 33 -11.39 -8.47 -37.64
CA GLN A 33 -12.02 -9.02 -38.84
C GLN A 33 -13.06 -10.05 -38.40
N GLN A 34 -14.18 -10.04 -39.13
CA GLN A 34 -15.28 -11.01 -39.13
C GLN A 34 -16.25 -10.97 -37.94
N CYS A 35 -17.39 -10.29 -38.16
CA CYS A 35 -18.70 -10.94 -38.28
C CYS A 35 -19.80 -9.85 -38.30
N CYS A 36 -20.01 -9.24 -39.47
CA CYS A 36 -21.27 -8.59 -39.79
C CYS A 36 -21.94 -9.42 -40.87
N HIS A 37 -22.91 -10.24 -40.50
CA HIS A 37 -23.89 -10.71 -41.45
C HIS A 37 -25.23 -11.03 -40.76
N LEU A 38 -26.28 -10.58 -41.43
CA LEU A 38 -27.71 -10.87 -41.31
C LEU A 38 -28.63 -9.98 -40.46
N HIS A 39 -29.53 -9.37 -41.23
CA HIS A 39 -30.94 -9.06 -41.02
C HIS A 39 -31.41 -7.66 -40.58
N GLN A 40 -31.47 -6.82 -41.62
CA GLN A 40 -32.56 -5.95 -42.07
C GLN A 40 -34.01 -6.30 -41.65
N ARG A 41 -34.77 -5.19 -41.43
CA ARG A 41 -36.14 -4.81 -41.90
C ARG A 41 -37.36 -4.88 -40.95
N GLN A 42 -38.01 -3.70 -40.86
CA GLN A 42 -39.46 -3.39 -40.78
C GLN A 42 -40.18 -3.75 -39.45
N SER A 43 -41.18 -3.04 -38.91
CA SER A 43 -42.04 -1.89 -39.27
C SER A 43 -42.86 -1.48 -38.01
N GLY A 44 -43.62 -0.36 -38.07
CA GLY A 44 -44.24 0.35 -36.93
C GLY A 44 -45.53 -0.20 -36.26
N VAL A 45 -46.01 0.62 -35.30
CA VAL A 45 -47.38 0.85 -34.77
C VAL A 45 -47.87 0.15 -33.45
N ALA A 46 -48.21 1.03 -32.48
CA ALA A 46 -49.24 1.10 -31.41
C ALA A 46 -49.53 0.01 -30.31
N HIS A 47 -49.88 0.56 -29.13
CA HIS A 47 -50.36 0.08 -27.79
C HIS A 47 -51.42 -1.08 -27.76
N PRO A 48 -51.79 -1.73 -26.60
CA PRO A 48 -51.74 -1.32 -25.18
C PRO A 48 -51.30 -2.40 -24.14
N LEU A 49 -51.28 -2.01 -22.84
CA LEU A 49 -51.00 -2.84 -21.66
C LEU A 49 -51.97 -4.04 -21.50
N PRO A 50 -51.50 -5.13 -20.86
CA PRO A 50 -52.31 -5.67 -19.75
C PRO A 50 -51.52 -6.08 -18.50
N SER A 51 -52.33 -6.32 -17.47
CA SER A 51 -52.14 -6.60 -16.06
C SER A 51 -51.32 -7.84 -15.66
N GLN A 52 -50.74 -7.72 -14.46
CA GLN A 52 -50.45 -8.75 -13.43
C GLN A 52 -50.22 -10.21 -13.88
N THR A 53 -49.00 -10.71 -13.64
CA THR A 53 -48.68 -11.90 -12.82
C THR A 53 -47.17 -12.18 -12.92
N GLY A 54 -46.55 -12.57 -11.81
CA GLY A 54 -45.10 -12.72 -11.71
C GLY A 54 -44.54 -13.93 -12.45
N SER A 55 -43.41 -13.76 -13.14
CA SER A 55 -42.37 -14.79 -13.26
C SER A 55 -41.06 -14.16 -13.75
N ARG A 56 -39.96 -14.75 -13.29
CA ARG A 56 -38.56 -14.28 -13.40
C ARG A 56 -38.06 -14.29 -14.86
N THR A 57 -38.00 -13.13 -15.52
CA THR A 57 -37.02 -12.81 -16.61
C THR A 57 -37.26 -11.40 -17.18
N SER A 58 -36.75 -10.34 -16.53
CA SER A 58 -36.80 -8.99 -17.14
C SER A 58 -35.81 -7.94 -16.60
N LEU A 59 -34.61 -8.33 -16.14
CA LEU A 59 -33.60 -7.38 -15.63
C LEU A 59 -32.44 -7.07 -16.60
N VAL A 60 -32.55 -7.40 -17.88
CA VAL A 60 -31.49 -7.13 -18.88
C VAL A 60 -31.88 -6.05 -19.90
N ARG A 61 -33.15 -5.61 -19.97
CA ARG A 61 -33.59 -4.56 -20.93
C ARG A 61 -33.73 -3.14 -20.38
N ALA A 62 -33.66 -2.92 -19.06
CA ALA A 62 -33.76 -1.58 -18.46
C ALA A 62 -32.41 -0.82 -18.36
N CYS A 63 -31.27 -1.43 -18.70
CA CYS A 63 -29.95 -0.78 -18.60
C CYS A 63 -29.44 -0.16 -19.91
N ILE A 64 -30.19 -0.27 -21.02
CA ILE A 64 -29.70 0.18 -22.35
C ILE A 64 -30.25 1.57 -22.74
N GLU A 65 -31.32 2.09 -22.12
CA GLU A 65 -31.88 3.40 -22.50
C GLU A 65 -31.49 4.59 -21.60
N ALA A 66 -30.76 4.40 -20.51
CA ALA A 66 -30.27 5.53 -19.69
C ALA A 66 -28.93 6.13 -20.18
N LYS A 67 -28.60 5.99 -21.48
CA LYS A 67 -27.32 6.43 -22.07
C LYS A 67 -27.43 7.65 -23.00
N ARG A 68 -28.55 8.36 -22.96
CA ARG A 68 -28.69 9.68 -23.58
C ARG A 68 -29.35 10.62 -22.60
N MET A 69 -28.54 11.34 -21.82
CA MET A 69 -28.71 12.77 -21.50
C MET A 69 -27.72 13.19 -20.40
N HIS A 70 -26.94 14.22 -20.74
CA HIS A 70 -26.27 15.20 -19.86
C HIS A 70 -25.05 14.76 -19.03
N CYS A 71 -23.87 15.02 -19.62
CA CYS A 71 -22.65 15.37 -18.89
C CYS A 71 -22.82 16.73 -18.19
N HIS A 72 -22.81 16.75 -16.86
CA HIS A 72 -22.31 17.89 -16.07
C HIS A 72 -21.69 17.36 -14.78
N PHE A 73 -20.35 17.35 -14.73
CA PHE A 73 -19.60 16.94 -13.55
C PHE A 73 -19.34 18.17 -12.68
N LYS A 74 -20.16 18.41 -11.65
CA LYS A 74 -19.82 19.31 -10.54
C LYS A 74 -18.90 18.55 -9.56
N ARG A 75 -17.72 19.11 -9.30
CA ARG A 75 -16.76 18.62 -8.28
C ARG A 75 -17.40 18.73 -6.88
N PRO A 76 -17.22 17.75 -5.97
CA PRO A 76 -17.59 17.94 -4.58
C PRO A 76 -16.56 18.85 -3.90
N VAL A 77 -17.06 19.93 -3.32
CA VAL A 77 -16.30 20.87 -2.50
C VAL A 77 -16.05 20.22 -1.14
N GLY A 78 -14.80 19.84 -0.86
CA GLY A 78 -14.36 19.47 0.49
C GLY A 78 -14.26 20.73 1.36
N THR A 79 -14.72 20.63 2.60
CA THR A 79 -14.80 21.74 3.57
C THR A 79 -13.41 22.31 3.89
N ALA A 80 -13.28 23.65 3.77
CA ALA A 80 -12.03 24.41 3.85
C ALA A 80 -11.24 24.27 5.17
N HIS A 81 -11.83 23.66 6.21
CA HIS A 81 -11.17 23.47 7.50
C HIS A 81 -10.17 22.30 7.51
N HIS A 82 -10.38 21.26 6.68
CA HIS A 82 -9.48 20.10 6.60
C HIS A 82 -8.19 20.45 5.85
N LEU A 83 -8.27 21.20 4.74
CA LEU A 83 -7.12 21.61 3.93
C LEU A 83 -6.08 22.44 4.70
N LYS A 84 -6.50 23.26 5.68
CA LYS A 84 -5.60 24.10 6.48
C LYS A 84 -4.74 23.31 7.49
N MET A 85 -5.21 22.16 7.97
CA MET A 85 -4.39 21.27 8.82
C MET A 85 -3.40 20.46 7.98
N HIS A 86 -3.81 20.04 6.77
CA HIS A 86 -2.95 19.32 5.82
C HIS A 86 -1.74 20.16 5.40
N SER A 87 -1.91 21.45 5.09
CA SER A 87 -0.78 22.30 4.67
C SER A 87 0.26 22.56 5.77
N ARG A 88 -0.16 22.62 7.04
CA ARG A 88 0.77 22.86 8.17
C ARG A 88 1.60 21.62 8.54
N LEU A 89 1.01 20.42 8.53
CA LEU A 89 1.73 19.18 8.83
C LEU A 89 2.67 18.75 7.69
N HIS A 90 2.31 19.04 6.43
CA HIS A 90 3.20 18.85 5.29
C HIS A 90 4.32 19.90 5.25
N GLY A 91 4.00 21.18 5.50
CA GLY A 91 5.00 22.27 5.47
C GLY A 91 6.11 22.12 6.51
N ASP A 92 5.79 21.66 7.72
CA ASP A 92 6.78 21.46 8.79
C ASP A 92 7.67 20.20 8.57
N ARG A 93 7.18 19.24 7.75
CA ARG A 93 7.93 18.04 7.36
C ARG A 93 8.83 18.26 6.15
N GLU A 94 8.33 18.97 5.12
CA GLU A 94 9.18 19.39 3.98
C GLU A 94 10.32 20.30 4.44
N ALA A 95 10.08 21.18 5.42
CA ALA A 95 11.12 22.03 6.00
C ALA A 95 12.27 21.23 6.64
N ARG A 96 11.97 20.10 7.31
CA ARG A 96 13.00 19.21 7.87
C ARG A 96 13.75 18.41 6.79
N ILE A 97 13.06 18.03 5.71
CA ILE A 97 13.65 17.32 4.56
C ILE A 97 14.65 18.22 3.81
N HIS A 98 14.30 19.49 3.58
CA HIS A 98 15.17 20.45 2.89
C HIS A 98 16.44 20.81 3.68
N LEU A 99 16.37 20.86 5.02
CA LEU A 99 17.52 21.20 5.87
C LEU A 99 18.59 20.10 5.90
N HIS A 100 18.22 18.83 5.66
CA HIS A 100 19.15 17.69 5.66
C HIS A 100 19.92 17.56 4.33
N LEU A 101 19.25 17.80 3.20
CA LEU A 101 19.85 17.68 1.85
C LEU A 101 20.93 18.75 1.57
N ALA A 102 20.84 19.93 2.19
CA ALA A 102 21.79 21.03 1.99
C ALA A 102 23.19 20.78 2.60
N ARG A 103 23.42 19.66 3.31
CA ARG A 103 24.67 19.37 4.03
C ARG A 103 25.52 18.26 3.41
N MET A 104 25.14 17.70 2.27
CA MET A 104 25.84 16.54 1.69
C MET A 104 27.10 16.97 0.94
N THR A 105 28.25 16.48 1.40
CA THR A 105 29.54 16.59 0.69
C THR A 105 29.72 15.41 -0.28
N SER A 106 30.51 15.60 -1.34
CA SER A 106 30.85 14.60 -2.36
C SER A 106 31.41 13.27 -1.81
N SER A 107 31.92 13.27 -0.58
CA SER A 107 32.41 12.08 0.13
C SER A 107 31.31 11.12 0.62
N GLN A 108 30.06 11.57 0.75
CA GLN A 108 28.94 10.73 1.25
C GLN A 108 28.26 9.88 0.16
N GLN A 109 28.58 10.10 -1.12
CA GLN A 109 28.00 9.35 -2.24
C GLN A 109 28.60 7.94 -2.42
N SER A 110 29.81 7.67 -1.92
CA SER A 110 30.52 6.40 -2.16
C SER A 110 30.01 5.21 -1.33
N SER A 111 29.40 5.44 -0.16
CA SER A 111 28.89 4.40 0.75
C SER A 111 27.39 4.10 0.59
N GLN A 112 26.64 4.93 -0.16
CA GLN A 112 25.20 4.75 -0.36
C GLN A 112 24.77 3.42 -1.00
N PRO A 113 25.52 2.81 -1.95
CA PRO A 113 25.13 1.52 -2.54
C PRO A 113 25.18 0.35 -1.57
N ALA A 114 26.04 0.43 -0.54
CA ALA A 114 26.12 -0.59 0.50
C ALA A 114 24.90 -0.52 1.44
N LEU A 115 24.44 0.69 1.75
CA LEU A 115 23.36 0.94 2.69
C LEU A 115 21.97 0.79 2.06
N ASN A 116 21.73 1.36 0.87
CA ASN A 116 20.45 1.24 0.17
C ASN A 116 20.59 0.29 -1.05
N PRO A 117 20.03 -0.93 -1.00
CA PRO A 117 20.16 -1.92 -2.07
C PRO A 117 19.63 -1.46 -3.43
N LEU A 118 18.75 -0.45 -3.48
CA LEU A 118 18.27 0.11 -4.75
C LEU A 118 19.41 0.61 -5.63
N PHE A 119 20.43 1.25 -5.04
CA PHE A 119 21.53 1.83 -5.83
C PHE A 119 22.45 0.77 -6.43
N LYS A 120 22.39 -0.49 -5.98
CA LYS A 120 23.07 -1.62 -6.67
C LYS A 120 22.53 -1.84 -8.08
N LEU A 121 21.32 -1.35 -8.39
CA LEU A 121 20.71 -1.44 -9.71
C LEU A 121 21.06 -0.25 -10.61
N GLN A 122 21.57 0.85 -10.05
CA GLN A 122 21.85 2.10 -10.79
C GLN A 122 22.82 1.90 -11.96
N PRO A 123 23.88 1.08 -11.87
CA PRO A 123 24.81 0.87 -13.00
C PRO A 123 24.16 0.24 -14.24
N PHE A 124 22.95 -0.31 -14.12
CA PHE A 124 22.22 -0.95 -15.21
C PHE A 124 21.16 -0.04 -15.85
N LEU A 125 21.12 1.23 -15.45
CA LEU A 125 20.14 2.21 -15.88
C LEU A 125 20.82 3.46 -16.40
N THR A 126 20.28 4.01 -17.48
CA THR A 126 20.75 5.27 -18.08
C THR A 126 20.25 6.50 -17.32
N GLN A 127 19.18 6.35 -16.55
CA GLN A 127 18.60 7.41 -15.72
C GLN A 127 18.71 7.06 -14.24
N PRO A 128 18.76 8.05 -13.33
CA PRO A 128 18.69 7.81 -11.90
C PRO A 128 17.43 7.03 -11.52
N ILE A 129 17.58 5.99 -10.70
CA ILE A 129 16.44 5.20 -10.14
C ILE A 129 15.54 6.12 -9.31
N LEU A 130 16.17 7.00 -8.55
CA LEU A 130 15.53 8.04 -7.76
C LEU A 130 16.16 9.37 -8.11
N LYS A 131 15.34 10.41 -8.23
CA LYS A 131 15.77 11.81 -8.29
C LYS A 131 16.16 12.28 -6.90
N ASP A 132 16.98 13.31 -6.80
CA ASP A 132 17.43 13.84 -5.50
C ASP A 132 16.26 14.25 -4.60
N ALA A 133 15.20 14.84 -5.18
CA ALA A 133 13.98 15.20 -4.45
C ALA A 133 13.17 13.99 -3.95
N GLU A 134 13.44 12.79 -4.49
CA GLU A 134 12.79 11.54 -4.06
C GLU A 134 13.57 10.85 -2.93
N LEU A 135 14.81 11.28 -2.64
CA LEU A 135 15.64 10.74 -1.56
C LEU A 135 15.32 11.45 -0.24
N ILE A 136 14.43 10.83 0.54
CA ILE A 136 13.99 11.35 1.84
C ILE A 136 14.77 10.75 3.03
N PHE A 137 15.56 9.71 2.80
CA PHE A 137 16.32 9.02 3.84
C PHE A 137 17.70 8.60 3.32
N THR A 138 18.72 9.26 3.87
CA THR A 138 20.15 9.08 3.56
C THR A 138 20.96 8.93 4.84
N PRO A 139 20.80 7.81 5.58
CA PRO A 139 21.46 7.60 6.87
C PRO A 139 22.97 7.42 6.71
N SER A 140 23.73 7.82 7.72
CA SER A 140 25.12 7.40 7.90
C SER A 140 25.21 5.97 8.41
N GLU A 141 26.39 5.34 8.33
CA GLU A 141 26.62 4.01 8.92
C GLU A 141 26.38 4.00 10.43
N ALA A 142 26.72 5.10 11.12
CA ALA A 142 26.45 5.26 12.55
C ALA A 142 24.94 5.28 12.84
N ASP A 143 24.14 5.92 11.99
CA ASP A 143 22.68 5.93 12.13
C ASP A 143 22.12 4.52 11.97
N ILE A 144 22.61 3.77 10.97
CA ILE A 144 22.21 2.37 10.77
C ILE A 144 22.60 1.49 11.96
N ALA A 145 23.79 1.68 12.53
CA ALA A 145 24.23 0.94 13.71
C ALA A 145 23.33 1.23 14.92
N ARG A 146 23.04 2.51 15.21
CA ARG A 146 22.13 2.92 16.30
C ARG A 146 20.73 2.36 16.10
N ALA A 147 20.19 2.46 14.89
CA ALA A 147 18.88 1.92 14.56
C ALA A 147 18.84 0.40 14.69
N THR A 148 19.90 -0.31 14.29
CA THR A 148 19.96 -1.77 14.39
C THR A 148 19.92 -2.23 15.85
N ALA A 149 20.58 -1.51 16.75
CA ALA A 149 20.56 -1.80 18.19
C ALA A 149 19.14 -1.73 18.80
N LEU A 150 18.23 -0.90 18.25
CA LEU A 150 16.83 -0.85 18.70
C LEU A 150 16.06 -2.15 18.45
N PHE A 151 16.53 -3.01 17.55
CA PHE A 151 15.90 -4.29 17.23
C PHE A 151 16.53 -5.48 17.97
N VAL A 152 17.44 -5.19 18.91
CA VAL A 152 18.07 -6.19 19.79
C VAL A 152 17.46 -6.07 21.18
N SER A 153 16.98 -7.19 21.73
CA SER A 153 16.38 -7.21 23.07
C SER A 153 17.45 -7.18 24.15
N SER A 154 17.24 -6.41 25.22
CA SER A 154 18.12 -6.36 26.40
C SER A 154 17.30 -6.23 27.68
N ALA A 155 17.95 -6.31 28.85
CA ALA A 155 17.27 -6.22 30.15
C ALA A 155 16.45 -4.93 30.31
N SER A 156 16.94 -3.80 29.79
CA SER A 156 16.28 -2.48 29.84
C SER A 156 15.47 -2.13 28.59
N HIS A 157 15.57 -2.92 27.51
CA HIS A 157 14.88 -2.69 26.24
C HIS A 157 14.33 -4.03 25.71
N ARG A 158 13.14 -4.40 26.21
CA ARG A 158 12.51 -5.67 25.83
C ARG A 158 11.63 -5.50 24.60
N ILE A 159 11.71 -6.47 23.70
CA ILE A 159 10.85 -6.53 22.52
C ILE A 159 9.90 -7.71 22.69
N GLU A 160 8.60 -7.42 22.70
CA GLU A 160 7.60 -8.37 23.15
C GLU A 160 6.39 -8.37 22.22
N PHE A 161 5.80 -9.56 22.02
CA PHE A 161 4.46 -9.66 21.46
C PHE A 161 3.46 -9.28 22.55
N VAL A 162 2.69 -8.23 22.31
CA VAL A 162 1.73 -7.70 23.29
C VAL A 162 0.41 -8.45 23.20
N ARG A 163 -0.23 -8.42 22.01
CA ARG A 163 -1.50 -9.13 21.77
C ARG A 163 -1.87 -9.20 20.30
N GLY A 164 -2.82 -10.08 20.01
CA GLY A 164 -3.66 -10.01 18.81
C GLY A 164 -4.95 -9.25 19.11
N ALA A 165 -5.47 -8.55 18.12
CA ALA A 165 -6.77 -7.87 18.19
C ALA A 165 -7.63 -8.22 16.98
N TYR A 166 -8.90 -8.57 17.22
CA TYR A 166 -9.89 -8.77 16.16
C TYR A 166 -10.45 -7.44 15.65
N TYR A 167 -10.62 -6.50 16.57
CA TYR A 167 -11.17 -5.17 16.32
C TYR A 167 -10.21 -4.07 16.82
N PRO A 168 -10.27 -2.86 16.24
CA PRO A 168 -9.39 -1.75 16.63
C PRO A 168 -9.48 -1.35 18.10
N GLU A 169 -10.64 -1.53 18.73
CA GLU A 169 -10.89 -1.17 20.13
C GLU A 169 -10.14 -2.07 21.12
N GLU A 170 -9.75 -3.27 20.67
CA GLU A 170 -8.90 -4.19 21.44
C GLU A 170 -7.41 -3.83 21.32
N ALA A 171 -7.04 -2.87 20.46
CA ALA A 171 -5.66 -2.44 20.31
C ALA A 171 -5.12 -1.88 21.64
N PRO A 172 -3.87 -2.17 22.01
CA PRO A 172 -3.28 -1.61 23.21
C PRO A 172 -3.29 -0.07 23.17
N ASN A 173 -3.62 0.55 24.29
CA ASN A 173 -3.64 2.01 24.40
C ASN A 173 -2.35 2.50 25.09
N TYR A 174 -1.30 2.73 24.29
CA TYR A 174 -0.03 3.27 24.76
C TYR A 174 0.36 4.52 23.95
N ASN A 175 1.05 5.46 24.60
CA ASN A 175 1.53 6.69 23.96
C ASN A 175 2.92 6.50 23.30
N LEU A 176 3.05 5.46 22.46
CA LEU A 176 4.27 5.20 21.68
C LEU A 176 4.01 5.53 20.20
N PRO A 177 5.02 6.00 19.43
CA PRO A 177 4.89 6.07 17.99
C PRO A 177 4.65 4.65 17.44
N GLU A 178 3.72 4.52 16.49
CA GLU A 178 3.35 3.22 15.96
C GLU A 178 3.61 3.16 14.45
N ILE A 179 4.04 2.00 13.98
CA ILE A 179 4.15 1.68 12.56
C ILE A 179 3.31 0.45 12.23
N ALA A 180 2.83 0.36 11.00
CA ALA A 180 2.04 -0.78 10.54
C ALA A 180 2.63 -1.41 9.29
N PHE A 181 2.65 -2.74 9.21
CA PHE A 181 2.93 -3.47 7.98
C PHE A 181 1.63 -4.00 7.38
N ILE A 182 1.38 -3.67 6.10
CA ILE A 182 0.23 -4.15 5.35
C ILE A 182 0.69 -4.67 3.99
N GLY A 183 -0.01 -5.65 3.43
CA GLY A 183 0.32 -6.18 2.11
C GLY A 183 -0.53 -7.39 1.75
N ARG A 184 -0.40 -7.87 0.51
CA ARG A 184 -1.10 -9.08 0.06
C ARG A 184 -0.75 -10.29 0.92
N SER A 185 -1.69 -11.24 1.02
CA SER A 185 -1.38 -12.57 1.54
C SER A 185 -0.16 -13.16 0.82
N ASN A 186 0.75 -13.77 1.58
CA ASN A 186 2.02 -14.34 1.11
C ASN A 186 3.01 -13.37 0.47
N VAL A 187 2.84 -12.05 0.62
CA VAL A 187 3.80 -11.07 0.09
C VAL A 187 5.17 -11.17 0.76
N GLY A 188 5.24 -11.67 2.00
CA GLY A 188 6.48 -11.77 2.78
C GLY A 188 6.44 -11.05 4.11
N LYS A 189 5.29 -10.46 4.49
CA LYS A 189 5.07 -9.67 5.71
C LYS A 189 5.57 -10.32 7.00
N SER A 190 5.03 -11.48 7.37
CA SER A 190 5.43 -12.14 8.63
C SER A 190 6.88 -12.64 8.58
N SER A 191 7.41 -12.99 7.40
CA SER A 191 8.83 -13.32 7.23
C SER A 191 9.72 -12.11 7.43
N LEU A 192 9.31 -10.94 6.94
CA LEU A 192 10.01 -9.67 7.14
C LEU A 192 10.01 -9.29 8.62
N ILE A 193 8.86 -9.35 9.30
CA ILE A 193 8.77 -9.06 10.74
C ILE A 193 9.66 -10.04 11.54
N LYS A 194 9.63 -11.33 11.20
CA LYS A 194 10.53 -12.31 11.80
C LYS A 194 12.01 -11.96 11.58
N ALA A 195 12.37 -11.51 10.38
CA ALA A 195 13.75 -11.13 10.05
C ALA A 195 14.18 -9.82 10.73
N LEU A 196 13.27 -8.86 10.94
CA LEU A 196 13.55 -7.66 11.73
C LEU A 196 13.90 -8.00 13.18
N PHE A 197 13.29 -9.07 13.71
CA PHE A 197 13.41 -9.53 15.09
C PHE A 197 14.20 -10.85 15.23
N SER A 198 15.07 -11.16 14.27
CA SER A 198 15.73 -12.48 14.19
C SER A 198 16.65 -12.80 15.37
N GLU A 199 17.19 -11.78 16.03
CA GLU A 199 18.11 -11.91 17.17
C GLU A 199 17.39 -12.07 18.51
N ILE A 200 16.06 -12.14 18.51
CA ILE A 200 15.25 -12.15 19.72
C ILE A 200 14.81 -13.58 20.01
N GLU A 201 15.48 -14.19 20.99
CA GLU A 201 15.14 -15.52 21.44
C GLU A 201 13.71 -15.60 22.00
N GLY A 202 12.97 -16.65 21.62
CA GLY A 202 11.62 -16.90 22.12
C GLY A 202 10.50 -16.09 21.46
N LEU A 203 10.79 -15.03 20.68
CA LEU A 203 9.75 -14.26 19.97
C LEU A 203 9.21 -15.05 18.76
N LYS A 204 8.12 -15.78 18.96
CA LYS A 204 7.51 -16.62 17.92
C LYS A 204 6.61 -15.80 16.98
N VAL A 205 7.20 -15.21 15.93
CA VAL A 205 6.43 -14.68 14.79
C VAL A 205 6.04 -15.84 13.87
N ARG A 206 4.76 -16.19 13.82
CA ARG A 206 4.26 -17.28 12.97
C ARG A 206 4.30 -16.90 11.49
N THR A 207 5.06 -17.66 10.70
CA THR A 207 5.07 -17.56 9.23
C THR A 207 4.33 -18.75 8.62
N SER A 208 3.42 -18.51 7.68
CA SER A 208 2.75 -19.58 6.93
C SER A 208 2.81 -19.32 5.43
N LYS A 209 2.92 -20.41 4.66
CA LYS A 209 2.79 -20.39 3.19
C LYS A 209 1.32 -20.38 2.75
N THR A 210 0.39 -20.71 3.66
CA THR A 210 -1.04 -20.73 3.36
C THR A 210 -1.61 -19.31 3.45
N PRO A 211 -2.24 -18.79 2.37
CA PRO A 211 -2.80 -17.44 2.39
C PRO A 211 -3.93 -17.31 3.42
N GLY A 212 -4.05 -16.12 4.05
CA GLY A 212 -5.06 -15.82 5.08
C GLY A 212 -4.68 -16.24 6.52
N HIS A 213 -3.40 -16.51 6.80
CA HIS A 213 -2.96 -16.95 8.13
C HIS A 213 -3.05 -15.86 9.21
N THR A 214 -2.63 -14.63 8.90
CA THR A 214 -2.78 -13.48 9.81
C THR A 214 -4.19 -12.91 9.67
N LYS A 215 -5.06 -13.22 10.62
CA LYS A 215 -6.45 -12.74 10.68
C LYS A 215 -6.67 -11.58 11.65
N LEU A 216 -5.68 -11.33 12.51
CA LEU A 216 -5.69 -10.33 13.57
C LEU A 216 -4.69 -9.23 13.27
N LEU A 217 -4.90 -8.08 13.89
CA LEU A 217 -3.84 -7.10 14.09
C LEU A 217 -2.91 -7.65 15.18
N LEU A 218 -1.63 -7.87 14.89
CA LEU A 218 -0.67 -8.35 15.88
C LEU A 218 0.23 -7.22 16.33
N PHE A 219 0.24 -6.93 17.62
CA PHE A 219 1.00 -5.82 18.20
C PHE A 219 2.29 -6.33 18.81
N PHE A 220 3.40 -5.72 18.40
CA PHE A 220 4.72 -5.92 18.96
C PHE A 220 5.18 -4.60 19.56
N GLN A 221 5.69 -4.63 20.79
CA GLN A 221 6.26 -3.46 21.44
C GLN A 221 7.78 -3.57 21.41
N VAL A 222 8.45 -2.50 21.01
CA VAL A 222 9.92 -2.42 20.92
C VAL A 222 10.41 -1.49 22.02
N GLY A 223 10.62 -2.05 23.21
CA GLY A 223 10.98 -1.35 24.43
C GLY A 223 10.02 -0.20 24.75
N ARG A 224 10.59 0.99 24.95
CA ARG A 224 9.82 2.25 25.07
C ARG A 224 9.93 3.11 23.80
N ALA A 225 10.47 2.54 22.71
CA ALA A 225 10.77 3.28 21.50
C ALA A 225 9.56 3.41 20.58
N PHE A 226 8.95 2.29 20.18
CA PHE A 226 7.80 2.27 19.27
C PHE A 226 6.99 0.97 19.36
N SER A 227 5.83 0.94 18.71
CA SER A 227 5.08 -0.29 18.46
C SER A 227 5.01 -0.62 16.96
N LEU A 228 5.09 -1.90 16.64
CA LEU A 228 4.98 -2.45 15.29
C LEU A 228 3.72 -3.30 15.20
N VAL A 229 2.88 -3.03 14.21
CA VAL A 229 1.61 -3.73 13.99
C VAL A 229 1.69 -4.56 12.71
N ASP A 230 1.51 -5.89 12.85
CA ASP A 230 1.29 -6.78 11.71
C ASP A 230 -0.19 -6.77 11.33
N MET A 231 -0.54 -6.13 10.22
CA MET A 231 -1.94 -6.08 9.77
C MET A 231 -2.33 -7.38 9.05
N PRO A 232 -3.62 -7.76 9.05
CA PRO A 232 -4.09 -8.86 8.21
C PRO A 232 -3.78 -8.59 6.72
N GLY A 233 -3.53 -9.65 5.95
CA GLY A 233 -3.21 -9.51 4.53
C GLY A 233 -4.46 -9.38 3.66
N TYR A 234 -4.44 -8.49 2.66
CA TYR A 234 -5.54 -8.34 1.69
C TYR A 234 -5.40 -9.28 0.47
N GLY A 235 -6.44 -9.34 -0.37
CA GLY A 235 -6.48 -10.09 -1.63
C GLY A 235 -7.21 -11.43 -1.56
N TYR A 236 -6.73 -12.45 -2.30
CA TYR A 236 -7.45 -13.71 -2.61
C TYR A 236 -8.03 -14.45 -1.40
N ARG A 237 -7.40 -14.38 -0.22
CA ARG A 237 -7.92 -14.95 1.04
C ARG A 237 -7.93 -13.93 2.16
N GLN A 238 -8.37 -12.70 1.87
CA GLN A 238 -8.51 -11.71 2.93
C GLN A 238 -9.51 -12.19 3.99
N PRO A 239 -9.23 -11.98 5.29
CA PRO A 239 -10.20 -12.24 6.35
C PRO A 239 -11.51 -11.47 6.11
N ALA A 240 -12.65 -12.04 6.52
CA ALA A 240 -13.95 -11.37 6.39
C ALA A 240 -13.99 -10.04 7.16
N ASN A 241 -13.28 -9.96 8.30
CA ASN A 241 -13.10 -8.76 9.11
C ASN A 241 -11.95 -7.87 8.63
N PHE A 242 -11.33 -8.11 7.45
CA PHE A 242 -10.21 -7.30 6.98
C PHE A 242 -10.58 -5.81 6.93
N ILE A 243 -11.74 -5.50 6.36
CA ILE A 243 -12.22 -4.11 6.27
C ILE A 243 -12.39 -3.55 7.68
N THR A 244 -13.23 -4.15 8.52
CA THR A 244 -13.51 -3.62 9.86
C THR A 244 -12.26 -3.49 10.76
N SER A 245 -11.33 -4.44 10.67
CA SER A 245 -10.08 -4.41 11.44
C SER A 245 -9.06 -3.42 10.86
N ALA A 246 -8.66 -3.57 9.59
CA ALA A 246 -7.61 -2.77 8.97
C ALA A 246 -8.05 -1.31 8.77
N GLU A 247 -9.21 -1.08 8.18
CA GLU A 247 -9.73 0.29 7.97
C GLU A 247 -10.02 0.98 9.30
N GLY A 248 -10.64 0.28 10.24
CA GLY A 248 -10.96 0.83 11.56
C GLY A 248 -9.69 1.20 12.34
N PHE A 249 -8.63 0.37 12.26
CA PHE A 249 -7.33 0.66 12.86
C PHE A 249 -6.69 1.89 12.21
N LEU A 250 -6.59 1.91 10.88
CA LEU A 250 -5.96 3.03 10.16
C LEU A 250 -6.66 4.37 10.44
N LYS A 251 -7.99 4.38 10.56
CA LYS A 251 -8.77 5.61 10.84
C LYS A 251 -8.66 6.08 12.30
N SER A 252 -8.58 5.16 13.25
CA SER A 252 -8.68 5.50 14.68
C SER A 252 -7.33 5.82 15.32
N ARG A 253 -6.22 5.38 14.72
CA ARG A 253 -4.92 5.33 15.38
C ARG A 253 -4.10 6.61 15.22
N LYS A 254 -4.27 7.53 16.17
CA LYS A 254 -3.65 8.87 16.17
C LYS A 254 -2.11 8.88 16.25
N ASN A 255 -1.51 7.84 16.85
CA ASN A 255 -0.06 7.69 17.03
C ASN A 255 0.62 6.92 15.88
N LEU A 256 -0.13 6.52 14.84
CA LEU A 256 0.43 5.88 13.65
C LEU A 256 1.29 6.87 12.87
N ARG A 257 2.60 6.59 12.80
CA ARG A 257 3.60 7.45 12.16
C ARG A 257 3.77 7.12 10.68
N ASN A 258 3.79 5.84 10.35
CA ASN A 258 3.96 5.39 8.97
C ASN A 258 3.39 3.98 8.76
N THR A 259 2.85 3.74 7.58
CA THR A 259 2.43 2.41 7.12
C THR A 259 3.38 1.90 6.04
N PHE A 260 3.77 0.64 6.10
CA PHE A 260 4.65 0.00 5.14
C PHE A 260 3.83 -0.94 4.26
N LEU A 261 3.57 -0.51 3.03
CA LEU A 261 2.87 -1.29 2.02
C LEU A 261 3.85 -2.24 1.35
N LEU A 262 3.72 -3.53 1.66
CA LEU A 262 4.60 -4.57 1.15
C LEU A 262 4.11 -5.04 -0.22
N VAL A 263 5.05 -5.10 -1.17
CA VAL A 263 4.87 -5.62 -2.52
C VAL A 263 5.92 -6.71 -2.77
N ASP A 264 5.55 -7.79 -3.45
CA ASP A 264 6.49 -8.86 -3.80
C ASP A 264 7.30 -8.42 -5.02
N SER A 265 8.63 -8.35 -4.89
CA SER A 265 9.52 -7.80 -5.92
C SER A 265 9.65 -8.71 -7.16
N PHE A 266 9.26 -9.98 -7.06
CA PHE A 266 9.20 -10.89 -8.20
C PHE A 266 7.87 -10.75 -8.96
N VAL A 267 6.77 -10.52 -8.23
CA VAL A 267 5.42 -10.46 -8.79
C VAL A 267 5.01 -9.05 -9.27
N GLY A 268 5.57 -8.01 -8.64
CA GLY A 268 5.20 -6.61 -8.87
C GLY A 268 3.81 -6.25 -8.32
N LEU A 269 3.38 -5.01 -8.58
CA LEU A 269 2.05 -4.51 -8.20
C LEU A 269 0.94 -5.31 -8.89
N LYS A 270 -0.14 -5.58 -8.14
CA LYS A 270 -1.38 -6.19 -8.64
C LYS A 270 -2.58 -5.34 -8.28
N GLN A 271 -3.73 -5.66 -8.87
CA GLN A 271 -4.98 -4.90 -8.69
C GLN A 271 -5.33 -4.65 -7.21
N TRP A 272 -5.14 -5.64 -6.35
CA TRP A 272 -5.40 -5.48 -4.91
C TRP A 272 -4.45 -4.50 -4.21
N ASP A 273 -3.22 -4.31 -4.71
CA ASP A 273 -2.31 -3.30 -4.16
C ASP A 273 -2.80 -1.89 -4.49
N TYR A 274 -3.34 -1.68 -5.69
CA TYR A 274 -3.96 -0.39 -6.06
C TYR A 274 -5.15 -0.05 -5.17
N VAL A 275 -5.98 -1.04 -4.82
CA VAL A 275 -7.09 -0.84 -3.86
C VAL A 275 -6.55 -0.45 -2.47
N ALA A 276 -5.44 -1.06 -2.02
CA ALA A 276 -4.81 -0.69 -0.76
C ALA A 276 -4.20 0.73 -0.80
N ILE A 277 -3.58 1.11 -1.92
CA ILE A 277 -3.09 2.46 -2.18
C ILE A 277 -4.25 3.47 -2.11
N GLU A 278 -5.34 3.23 -2.84
CA GLU A 278 -6.51 4.10 -2.84
C GLU A 278 -7.07 4.28 -1.42
N MET A 279 -7.13 3.21 -0.63
CA MET A 279 -7.58 3.26 0.77
C MET A 279 -6.65 4.11 1.64
N LEU A 280 -5.33 3.96 1.51
CA LEU A 280 -4.35 4.74 2.29
C LEU A 280 -4.40 6.23 1.91
N GLU A 281 -4.54 6.53 0.63
CA GLU A 281 -4.70 7.89 0.10
C GLU A 281 -6.02 8.53 0.55
N GLU A 282 -7.13 7.80 0.50
CA GLU A 282 -8.45 8.28 0.93
C GLU A 282 -8.46 8.66 2.42
N PHE A 283 -7.72 7.92 3.25
CA PHE A 283 -7.61 8.18 4.68
C PHE A 283 -6.45 9.11 5.05
N ALA A 284 -5.72 9.63 4.05
CA ALA A 284 -4.53 10.46 4.22
C ALA A 284 -3.50 9.84 5.19
N ILE A 285 -3.34 8.51 5.12
CA ILE A 285 -2.39 7.78 5.95
C ILE A 285 -1.02 7.83 5.27
N PRO A 286 0.04 8.32 5.94
CA PRO A 286 1.38 8.28 5.39
C PRO A 286 1.83 6.83 5.23
N TYR A 287 2.38 6.51 4.06
CA TYR A 287 2.88 5.17 3.79
C TYR A 287 4.09 5.14 2.86
N LEU A 288 4.82 4.03 2.89
CA LEU A 288 5.97 3.76 2.04
C LEU A 288 5.84 2.38 1.42
N VAL A 289 6.26 2.24 0.15
CA VAL A 289 6.27 0.95 -0.55
C VAL A 289 7.58 0.20 -0.28
N VAL A 290 7.47 -1.04 0.20
CA VAL A 290 8.62 -1.93 0.40
C VAL A 290 8.49 -3.13 -0.53
N LEU A 291 9.43 -3.27 -1.47
CA LEU A 291 9.59 -4.43 -2.32
C LEU A 291 10.33 -5.54 -1.56
N THR A 292 9.60 -6.59 -1.24
CA THR A 292 10.07 -7.76 -0.48
C THR A 292 10.50 -8.91 -1.38
N LYS A 293 11.29 -9.85 -0.84
CA LYS A 293 11.81 -11.03 -1.57
C LYS A 293 12.71 -10.68 -2.75
N SER A 294 13.54 -9.64 -2.59
CA SER A 294 14.50 -9.22 -3.62
C SER A 294 15.40 -10.36 -4.11
N ASP A 295 15.69 -11.35 -3.25
CA ASP A 295 16.46 -12.56 -3.57
C ASP A 295 15.84 -13.47 -4.64
N LYS A 296 14.53 -13.35 -4.92
CA LYS A 296 13.83 -14.19 -5.89
C LYS A 296 13.73 -13.58 -7.28
N ALA A 297 13.89 -12.28 -7.39
CA ALA A 297 13.69 -11.57 -8.64
C ALA A 297 15.00 -11.47 -9.41
N THR A 298 14.94 -11.67 -10.73
CA THR A 298 16.06 -11.34 -11.59
C THR A 298 16.28 -9.83 -11.57
N ARG A 299 17.52 -9.39 -11.85
CA ARG A 299 17.87 -7.96 -11.92
C ARG A 299 16.95 -7.17 -12.83
N ARG A 300 16.61 -7.72 -14.00
CA ARG A 300 15.67 -7.13 -14.95
C ARG A 300 14.29 -6.95 -14.33
N GLN A 301 13.74 -8.00 -13.70
CA GLN A 301 12.43 -7.92 -13.03
C GLN A 301 12.43 -6.91 -11.88
N LEU A 302 13.51 -6.83 -11.10
CA LEU A 302 13.65 -5.82 -10.04
C LEU A 302 13.56 -4.41 -10.61
N ILE A 303 14.32 -4.12 -11.66
CA ILE A 303 14.31 -2.82 -12.35
C ILE A 303 12.90 -2.50 -12.87
N GLU A 304 12.27 -3.42 -13.61
CA GLU A 304 10.92 -3.23 -14.16
C GLU A 304 9.89 -2.93 -13.07
N ASN A 305 9.93 -3.69 -11.96
CA ASN A 305 9.00 -3.52 -10.85
C ASN A 305 9.25 -2.24 -10.04
N ILE A 306 10.52 -1.87 -9.80
CA ILE A 306 10.87 -0.62 -9.12
C ILE A 306 10.43 0.58 -9.97
N MET A 307 10.73 0.58 -11.26
CA MET A 307 10.32 1.67 -12.15
C MET A 307 8.78 1.81 -12.21
N THR A 308 8.07 0.68 -12.21
CA THR A 308 6.60 0.68 -12.13
C THR A 308 6.11 1.27 -10.82
N VAL A 309 6.68 0.86 -9.68
CA VAL A 309 6.33 1.38 -8.36
C VAL A 309 6.64 2.88 -8.26
N SER A 310 7.84 3.31 -8.65
CA SER A 310 8.24 4.73 -8.61
C SER A 310 7.34 5.59 -9.50
N ARG A 311 6.91 5.07 -10.66
CA ARG A 311 5.95 5.76 -11.52
C ARG A 311 4.59 5.92 -10.84
N VAL A 312 4.05 4.85 -10.25
CA VAL A 312 2.78 4.89 -9.51
C VAL A 312 2.85 5.89 -8.36
N ILE A 313 3.94 5.89 -7.59
CA ILE A 313 4.14 6.85 -6.49
C ILE A 313 4.07 8.28 -7.02
N ARG A 314 4.81 8.60 -8.10
CA ARG A 314 4.81 9.95 -8.69
C ARG A 314 3.48 10.38 -9.29
N GLU A 315 2.81 9.48 -10.01
CA GLU A 315 1.66 9.85 -10.87
C GLU A 315 0.31 9.66 -10.18
N ASN A 316 0.23 8.80 -9.16
CA ASN A 316 -1.05 8.33 -8.62
C ASN A 316 -1.21 8.54 -7.11
N THR A 317 -0.22 9.09 -6.41
CA THR A 317 -0.24 9.20 -4.94
C THR A 317 0.19 10.58 -4.46
N GLN A 318 -0.31 10.99 -3.29
CA GLN A 318 0.05 12.25 -2.61
C GLN A 318 0.60 11.98 -1.21
N GLY A 319 0.12 10.93 -0.53
CA GLY A 319 0.53 10.54 0.81
C GLY A 319 1.67 9.50 0.86
N CYS A 320 2.00 8.89 -0.29
CA CYS A 320 3.11 7.94 -0.38
C CYS A 320 4.46 8.64 -0.36
N LEU A 321 5.37 8.11 0.44
CA LEU A 321 6.76 8.56 0.47
C LEU A 321 7.48 8.16 -0.83
N PRO A 322 8.25 9.09 -1.44
CA PRO A 322 8.77 8.92 -2.80
C PRO A 322 9.90 7.88 -2.93
N GLN A 323 10.53 7.49 -1.83
CA GLN A 323 11.62 6.51 -1.81
C GLN A 323 11.09 5.10 -1.54
N PRO A 324 10.91 4.21 -2.55
CA PRO A 324 10.62 2.80 -2.29
C PRO A 324 11.82 2.11 -1.64
N PHE A 325 11.59 0.99 -0.95
CA PHE A 325 12.63 0.23 -0.27
C PHE A 325 12.71 -1.18 -0.86
N LEU A 326 13.92 -1.75 -0.97
CA LEU A 326 14.13 -3.11 -1.44
C LEU A 326 14.71 -3.97 -0.32
N VAL A 327 14.05 -5.09 0.00
CA VAL A 327 14.44 -5.97 1.12
C VAL A 327 14.32 -7.46 0.78
N SER A 328 15.20 -8.26 1.37
CA SER A 328 15.07 -9.71 1.46
C SER A 328 15.16 -10.16 2.91
N ALA A 329 14.07 -10.75 3.40
CA ALA A 329 14.06 -11.44 4.68
C ALA A 329 14.93 -12.71 4.69
N LYS A 330 15.30 -13.24 3.51
CA LYS A 330 16.11 -14.47 3.38
C LYS A 330 17.60 -14.16 3.42
N SER A 331 18.06 -13.18 2.64
CA SER A 331 19.48 -12.80 2.61
C SER A 331 19.85 -11.75 3.66
N GLY A 332 18.88 -11.07 4.26
CA GLY A 332 19.09 -9.93 5.16
C GLY A 332 19.34 -8.61 4.43
N GLU A 333 19.43 -8.62 3.10
CA GLU A 333 19.67 -7.42 2.31
C GLU A 333 18.56 -6.38 2.53
N GLY A 334 18.96 -5.12 2.75
CA GLY A 334 18.06 -4.00 2.98
C GLY A 334 17.41 -3.95 4.37
N LEU A 335 17.57 -4.97 5.22
CA LEU A 335 17.04 -4.94 6.58
C LEU A 335 17.67 -3.83 7.43
N PRO A 336 19.01 -3.61 7.42
CA PRO A 336 19.60 -2.51 8.20
C PRO A 336 19.04 -1.15 7.77
N PHE A 337 18.88 -0.93 6.46
CA PHE A 337 18.29 0.28 5.92
C PHE A 337 16.83 0.50 6.35
N LEU A 338 16.02 -0.56 6.29
CA LEU A 338 14.64 -0.53 6.77
C LEU A 338 14.57 -0.27 8.29
N LYS A 339 15.43 -0.89 9.09
CA LYS A 339 15.54 -0.62 10.54
C LYS A 339 15.88 0.86 10.79
N GLY A 340 16.84 1.40 10.04
CA GLY A 340 17.20 2.81 10.01
C GLY A 340 16.00 3.71 9.80
N PHE A 341 15.22 3.43 8.76
CA PHE A 341 14.06 4.25 8.42
C PHE A 341 12.90 4.11 9.41
N ILE A 342 12.69 2.92 9.99
CA ILE A 342 11.72 2.73 11.08
C ILE A 342 12.14 3.56 12.30
N ALA A 343 13.42 3.55 12.68
CA ALA A 343 13.93 4.39 13.76
C ALA A 343 13.73 5.88 13.46
N TYR A 344 14.05 6.32 12.24
CA TYR A 344 13.85 7.69 11.78
C TYR A 344 12.39 8.15 11.88
N THR A 345 11.46 7.39 11.29
CA THR A 345 10.03 7.75 11.25
C THR A 345 9.35 7.68 12.61
N THR A 346 9.90 6.90 13.54
CA THR A 346 9.42 6.82 14.93
C THR A 346 10.08 7.85 15.85
N GLY A 347 11.08 8.61 15.37
CA GLY A 347 11.79 9.63 16.15
C GLY A 347 12.82 9.04 17.12
N ASN A 348 13.36 7.86 16.83
CA ASN A 348 14.34 7.14 17.64
C ASN A 348 15.73 7.07 16.95
N LEU A 349 16.02 7.96 16.00
CA LEU A 349 17.29 8.02 15.26
C LEU A 349 18.10 9.27 15.56
#